data_AF-A0A317ZC22-F1
#
_entry.id   AF-A0A317ZC22-F1
#
_cell.length_a   1.000
_cell.length_b   1.000
_cell.length_c   1.000
_cell.angle_alpha   90.00
_cell.angle_beta   90.00
_cell.angle_gamma   90.00
#
_symmetry.space_group_name_H-M   'P 1'
#
loop_
_entity.id
_entity.type
_entity.pdbx_description
1 polymer ?
#
loop_
_entity_poly.entity_id
_entity_poly.type
_entity_poly.pdbx_seq_one_letter_code
_entity_poly.pdbx_strand_id
1 'polypeptide(L)'
;EAIQKIDRSDIQPIYNDNRSVVVFPYFPYEAAHAFEMFCMRMDADSILESDAHQEGAKEYIIVNEGTLTLTVGDTHYEIEA
;
A
#
# COMPACT_ATOMS: atom_id res chain seq x y z
N GLU A 1 21.38 5.45 -18.56
CA GLU A 1 20.28 5.39 -17.57
C GLU A 1 20.66 4.39 -16.51
N ALA A 2 20.42 4.69 -15.23
CA ALA A 2 20.65 3.72 -14.15
C ALA A 2 19.39 2.85 -14.03
N ILE A 3 19.52 1.56 -14.29
CA ILE A 3 18.44 0.58 -14.10
C ILE A 3 18.61 -0.02 -12.71
N GLN A 4 17.60 0.06 -11.86
CA GLN A 4 17.57 -0.63 -10.58
C GLN A 4 16.75 -1.92 -10.70
N LYS A 5 17.37 -3.06 -10.40
CA LYS A 5 16.66 -4.33 -10.23
C LYS A 5 15.97 -4.30 -8.86
N ILE A 6 14.68 -4.61 -8.82
CA ILE A 6 13.94 -4.84 -7.58
C ILE A 6 13.39 -6.26 -7.63
N ASP A 7 13.74 -7.04 -6.62
CA ASP A 7 13.28 -8.42 -6.45
C ASP A 7 12.44 -8.49 -5.18
N ARG A 8 11.23 -9.05 -5.26
CA ARG A 8 10.37 -9.17 -4.07
C ARG A 8 11.03 -10.03 -3.00
N SER A 9 11.84 -11.01 -3.38
CA SER A 9 12.52 -11.90 -2.43
C SER A 9 13.55 -11.18 -1.56
N ASP A 10 14.03 -10.01 -1.99
CA ASP A 10 14.96 -9.16 -1.24
C ASP A 10 14.23 -8.17 -0.31
N ILE A 11 12.90 -8.06 -0.41
CA ILE A 11 12.08 -7.14 0.40
C ILE A 11 11.66 -7.85 1.69
N GLN A 12 11.99 -7.26 2.83
CA GLN A 12 11.46 -7.72 4.13
C GLN A 12 9.99 -7.26 4.26
N PRO A 13 9.01 -8.19 4.28
CA PRO A 13 7.62 -7.83 4.46
C PRO A 13 7.33 -7.34 5.89
N ILE A 14 6.36 -6.44 5.98
CA ILE A 14 5.77 -5.96 7.22
C ILE A 14 4.42 -6.66 7.39
N TYR A 15 4.14 -7.13 8.60
CA TYR A 15 2.90 -7.83 8.95
C TYR A 15 2.15 -7.06 10.01
N ASN A 16 0.82 -7.06 9.95
CA ASN A 16 0.00 -6.78 11.13
C ASN A 16 0.06 -7.95 12.13
N ASP A 17 -0.48 -7.76 13.33
CA ASP A 17 -0.35 -8.72 14.45
C ASP A 17 -0.82 -10.13 14.10
N ASN A 18 -1.95 -10.25 13.40
CA ASN A 18 -2.53 -11.53 12.99
C ASN A 18 -2.06 -12.01 11.61
N ARG A 19 -1.17 -11.27 10.94
CA ARG A 19 -0.64 -11.53 9.58
C ARG A 19 -1.69 -11.58 8.48
N SER A 20 -2.89 -11.08 8.73
CA SER A 20 -3.95 -10.99 7.72
C SER A 20 -3.68 -9.90 6.68
N VAL A 21 -2.78 -8.95 6.99
CA VAL A 21 -2.27 -7.95 6.06
C VAL A 21 -0.76 -8.08 5.97
N VAL A 22 -0.26 -8.17 4.73
CA VAL A 22 1.16 -8.20 4.40
C VAL A 22 1.49 -7.02 3.50
N VAL A 23 2.45 -6.19 3.91
CA VAL A 23 2.90 -5.01 3.18
C VAL A 23 4.34 -5.20 2.71
N PHE A 24 4.56 -5.01 1.41
CA PHE A 24 5.86 -5.05 0.76
C PHE A 24 6.28 -3.61 0.40
N PRO A 25 7.26 -3.01 1.11
CA PRO A 25 7.74 -1.66 0.83
C PRO A 25 8.69 -1.65 -0.38
N TYR A 26 8.13 -1.66 -1.59
CA TYR A 26 8.90 -1.66 -2.84
C TYR A 26 9.73 -0.39 -3.01
N PHE A 27 9.12 0.76 -2.71
CA PHE A 27 9.80 2.05 -2.69
C PHE A 27 9.47 2.73 -1.36
N PRO A 28 10.27 2.53 -0.31
CA PRO A 28 10.14 3.30 0.93
C PRO A 28 10.33 4.79 0.67
N TYR A 29 9.74 5.64 1.50
CA TYR A 29 9.87 7.09 1.34
C TYR A 29 11.34 7.53 1.28
N GLU A 30 11.69 8.20 0.18
CA GLU A 30 12.98 8.83 -0.02
C GLU A 30 12.78 10.31 -0.35
N ALA A 31 13.32 11.19 0.51
CA ALA A 31 13.10 12.64 0.41
C ALA A 31 13.54 13.24 -0.93
N ALA A 32 14.53 12.63 -1.61
CA ALA A 32 15.00 13.07 -2.92
C ALA A 32 13.96 12.85 -4.03
N HIS A 33 13.10 11.85 -3.87
CA HIS A 33 12.09 11.46 -4.85
C HIS A 33 10.66 11.85 -4.44
N ALA A 34 10.44 12.16 -3.15
CA ALA A 34 9.15 12.53 -2.58
C ALA A 34 8.03 11.54 -2.98
N PHE A 35 8.38 10.26 -3.02
CA PHE A 35 7.52 9.17 -3.47
C PHE A 35 7.74 7.96 -2.58
N GLU A 36 6.66 7.23 -2.33
CA GLU A 36 6.69 5.91 -1.76
C GLU A 36 5.65 5.02 -2.42
N MET A 37 5.88 3.72 -2.41
CA MET A 37 4.95 2.73 -2.94
C MET A 37 5.07 1.42 -2.20
N PHE A 38 3.92 0.96 -1.76
CA PHE A 38 3.74 -0.32 -1.11
C PHE A 38 2.90 -1.23 -2.00
N CYS A 39 3.24 -2.51 -2.00
CA CYS A 39 2.35 -3.54 -2.52
C CYS A 39 1.78 -4.30 -1.33
N MET A 40 0.46 -4.45 -1.27
CA MET A 40 -0.21 -5.07 -0.14
C MET A 40 -0.93 -6.34 -0.58
N ARG A 41 -0.97 -7.34 0.31
CA ARG A 41 -1.89 -8.45 0.23
C ARG A 41 -2.71 -8.48 1.51
N MET A 42 -4.02 -8.52 1.36
CA MET A 42 -4.97 -8.59 2.46
C MET A 42 -5.78 -9.87 2.31
N ASP A 43 -5.92 -10.62 3.40
CA ASP A 43 -6.90 -11.69 3.46
C ASP A 43 -8.31 -11.09 3.44
N ALA A 44 -9.30 -11.86 2.97
CA ALA A 44 -10.70 -11.42 2.96
C ALA A 44 -11.14 -10.92 4.35
N ASP A 45 -11.96 -9.87 4.36
CA ASP A 45 -12.48 -9.21 5.55
C ASP A 45 -11.42 -8.58 6.48
N SER A 46 -10.16 -8.51 6.07
CA SER A 46 -9.12 -7.78 6.80
C SER A 46 -9.31 -6.27 6.68
N ILE A 47 -9.02 -5.56 7.77
CA ILE A 47 -9.09 -4.09 7.82
C ILE A 47 -7.69 -3.55 8.12
N LEU A 48 -7.29 -2.52 7.37
CA LEU A 48 -6.11 -1.71 7.64
C LEU A 48 -6.57 -0.27 7.83
N GLU A 49 -6.27 0.30 9.00
CA GLU A 49 -6.54 1.71 9.31
C GLU A 49 -5.26 2.52 9.14
N SER A 50 -5.37 3.71 8.56
CA SER A 50 -4.28 4.66 8.42
C SER A 50 -4.75 6.06 8.76
N ASP A 51 -3.87 6.84 9.37
CA ASP A 51 -4.05 8.27 9.51
C ASP A 51 -3.87 8.97 8.15
N ALA A 52 -4.46 10.16 8.02
CA ALA A 52 -4.22 11.02 6.86
C ALA A 52 -2.73 11.38 6.75
N HIS A 53 -2.20 11.31 5.54
CA HIS A 53 -0.83 11.74 5.24
C HIS A 53 -0.66 13.27 5.38
N GLN A 54 0.59 13.73 5.27
CA GLN A 54 0.94 15.15 5.33
C GLN A 54 0.16 15.99 4.31
N GLU A 55 -0.13 17.25 4.67
CA GLU A 55 -0.84 18.17 3.79
C GLU A 55 -0.13 18.28 2.42
N GLY A 56 -0.90 18.11 1.34
CA GLY A 56 -0.39 18.13 -0.03
C GLY A 56 0.09 16.78 -0.56
N ALA A 57 0.17 15.74 0.27
CA ALA A 57 0.41 14.38 -0.19
C ALA A 57 -0.76 13.89 -1.07
N LYS A 58 -0.43 13.08 -2.08
CA LYS A 58 -1.42 12.41 -2.93
C LYS A 58 -1.24 10.91 -2.80
N GLU A 59 -2.35 10.25 -2.54
CA GLU A 59 -2.40 8.79 -2.46
C GLU A 59 -3.08 8.23 -3.69
N TYR A 60 -2.51 7.15 -4.22
CA TYR A 60 -3.03 6.42 -5.37
C TYR A 60 -3.12 4.94 -4.99
N ILE A 61 -4.29 4.35 -5.17
CA ILE A 61 -4.54 2.93 -4.90
C ILE A 61 -4.83 2.22 -6.21
N ILE A 62 -4.13 1.11 -6.44
CA ILE A 62 -4.34 0.24 -7.59
C ILE A 62 -4.77 -1.13 -7.04
N VAL A 63 -5.94 -1.61 -7.47
CA VAL A 63 -6.41 -2.95 -7.14
C VAL A 63 -5.99 -3.88 -8.26
N ASN A 64 -5.06 -4.79 -7.97
CA ASN A 64 -4.55 -5.74 -8.95
C ASN A 64 -5.36 -7.04 -9.01
N GLU A 65 -6.01 -7.41 -7.91
CA GLU A 65 -6.80 -8.63 -7.77
C GLU A 65 -7.85 -8.43 -6.68
N GLY A 66 -9.06 -8.97 -6.89
CA GLY A 66 -10.16 -8.92 -5.92
C GLY A 66 -10.88 -7.58 -5.88
N THR A 67 -11.50 -7.30 -4.74
CA THR A 67 -12.30 -6.10 -4.50
C THR A 67 -11.85 -5.44 -3.21
N LEU A 68 -11.60 -4.13 -3.26
CA LEU A 68 -11.24 -3.32 -2.10
C LEU A 68 -12.41 -2.39 -1.74
N THR A 69 -12.84 -2.47 -0.48
CA THR A 69 -13.69 -1.43 0.12
C THR A 69 -12.82 -0.41 0.82
N LEU A 70 -12.92 0.86 0.40
CA LEU A 70 -12.15 1.98 0.97
C LEU A 70 -13.09 2.97 1.65
N THR A 71 -12.76 3.35 2.87
CA THR A 71 -13.46 4.42 3.60
C THR A 71 -12.54 5.63 3.77
N VAL A 72 -12.98 6.80 3.29
CA VAL A 72 -12.26 8.07 3.40
C VAL A 72 -13.19 9.09 4.06
N GLY A 73 -12.94 9.39 5.33
CA GLY A 73 -13.88 10.14 6.15
C GLY A 73 -15.23 9.43 6.20
N ASP A 74 -16.30 10.12 5.78
CA ASP A 74 -17.66 9.56 5.71
C ASP A 74 -18.00 8.94 4.34
N THR A 75 -17.03 8.87 3.42
CA THR A 75 -17.26 8.37 2.05
C THR A 75 -16.76 6.94 1.90
N HIS A 76 -17.57 6.10 1.26
CA HIS A 76 -17.22 4.71 0.95
C HIS A 76 -17.08 4.51 -0.56
N TYR A 77 -16.04 3.77 -0.94
CA TYR A 77 -15.75 3.36 -2.31
C TYR A 77 -15.59 1.85 -2.35
N GLU A 78 -16.02 1.24 -3.47
CA GLU A 78 -15.73 -0.15 -3.80
C GLU A 78 -14.99 -0.16 -5.13
N ILE A 79 -13.84 -0.83 -5.16
CA ILE A 79 -12.92 -0.84 -6.30
C ILE A 79 -12.62 -2.29 -6.65
N GLU A 80 -13.01 -2.72 -7.85
CA GLU A 80 -12.70 -4.04 -8.41
C GLU A 80 -11.53 -3.94 -9.39
N ALA A 81 -10.69 -4.99 -9.45
CA ALA A 81 -9.54 -5.10 -10.36
C ALA A 81 -9.92 -5.14 -11.85
#